data_AF-A0A7K4FGX2-F1
#
_entry.id   AF-A0A7K4FGX2-F1
#
_cell.length_a   1.000
_cell.length_b   1.000
_cell.length_c   1.000
_cell.angle_alpha   90.00
_cell.angle_beta   90.00
_cell.angle_gamma   90.00
#
_symmetry.space_group_name_H-M   'P 1'
#
loop_
_entity.id
_entity.type
_entity.pdbx_description
1 polymer ?
#
loop_
_entity_poly.entity_id
_entity_poly.type
_entity_poly.pdbx_seq_one_letter_code
_entity_poly.pdbx_strand_id
1 'polypeptide(L)' 'IVGDRWLDIEAGRRLGLFTALVPPIGHEAEVLAEMAEHHLEPDLQASSLLDAVVRILARG' A
#
# COMPACT_ATOMS: atom_id res chain seq x y z
N ILE A 1 1.75 5.07 -6.36
CA ILE A 1 2.06 3.62 -6.49
C ILE A 1 0.96 2.85 -5.81
N VAL A 2 0.38 1.87 -6.49
CA VAL A 2 -0.48 0.84 -5.87
C VAL A 2 0.34 -0.44 -5.93
N GLY A 3 0.61 -1.06 -4.78
CA GLY A 3 1.46 -2.24 -4.68
C GLY A 3 1.01 -3.18 -3.58
N ASP A 4 1.53 -4.40 -3.60
CA ASP A 4 1.16 -5.48 -2.67
C ASP A 4 2.32 -5.87 -1.73
N ARG A 5 3.50 -5.28 -1.91
CA ARG A 5 4.68 -5.47 -1.05
C ARG A 5 5.09 -4.17 -0.36
N TRP A 6 5.83 -4.31 0.74
CA TRP A 6 6.43 -3.17 1.45
C TRP A 6 7.41 -2.38 0.57
N LEU A 7 8.14 -3.04 -0.34
CA LEU A 7 9.08 -2.41 -1.28
C LEU A 7 8.42 -1.38 -2.20
N ASP A 8 7.18 -1.64 -2.65
CA ASP A 8 6.43 -0.70 -3.48
C ASP A 8 6.10 0.59 -2.72
N ILE A 9 5.78 0.43 -1.43
CA ILE A 9 5.48 1.53 -0.53
C ILE A 9 6.75 2.33 -0.24
N GLU A 10 7.87 1.65 0.05
CA GLU A 10 9.16 2.30 0.24
C GLU A 10 9.58 3.10 -1.00
N ALA A 11 9.52 2.49 -2.18
CA ALA A 11 9.87 3.12 -3.44
C ALA A 11 8.99 4.34 -3.73
N GLY A 12 7.67 4.21 -3.54
CA GLY A 12 6.72 5.31 -3.74
C GLY A 12 6.99 6.47 -2.79
N ARG A 13 7.24 6.20 -1.51
CA ARG A 13 7.57 7.23 -0.51
C ARG A 13 8.88 7.95 -0.84
N ARG A 14 9.93 7.23 -1.24
CA ARG A 14 11.22 7.83 -1.64
C ARG A 14 11.10 8.75 -2.86
N LEU A 15 10.13 8.48 -3.73
CA LEU A 15 9.82 9.29 -4.90
C LEU A 15 8.82 10.42 -4.62
N GLY A 16 8.33 10.57 -3.38
CA GLY A 16 7.31 11.56 -3.04
C GLY A 16 5.95 11.28 -3.70
N LEU A 17 5.69 10.03 -4.07
CA LEU A 17 4.42 9.61 -4.68
C LEU A 17 3.43 9.18 -3.62
N PHE A 18 2.14 9.37 -3.90
CA PHE A 18 1.07 8.76 -3.11
C PHE A 18 1.14 7.23 -3.19
N THR A 19 1.01 6.56 -2.05
CA THR A 19 1.18 5.11 -1.90
C THR A 19 -0.12 4.45 -1.44
N ALA A 20 -0.47 3.33 -2.07
CA ALA A 20 -1.58 2.48 -1.67
C ALA A 20 -1.12 1.03 -1.58
N LEU A 21 -1.32 0.42 -0.42
CA LEU A 21 -1.08 -1.00 -0.20
C LEU A 21 -2.36 -1.80 -0.47
N VAL A 22 -2.23 -2.85 -1.27
CA VAL A 22 -3.25 -3.86 -1.51
C VAL A 22 -2.62 -5.23 -1.24
N PRO A 23 -2.70 -5.76 -0.01
CA PRO A 23 -2.00 -7.00 0.32
C PRO A 23 -2.55 -8.20 -0.47
N PRO A 24 -1.73 -9.21 -0.80
CA PRO A 24 -2.21 -10.45 -1.41
C PRO A 24 -3.13 -11.20 -0.45
N ILE A 25 -4.17 -11.84 -1.01
CA ILE A 25 -5.14 -12.60 -0.22
C ILE A 25 -4.42 -13.70 0.57
N GLY A 26 -4.68 -13.74 1.88
CA GLY A 26 -4.10 -14.72 2.80
C GLY A 26 -2.68 -14.40 3.28
N HIS A 27 -2.09 -13.29 2.82
CA HIS A 27 -0.76 -12.82 3.22
C HIS A 27 -0.81 -11.43 3.87
N GLU A 28 -2.00 -10.95 4.26
CA GLU A 28 -2.21 -9.62 4.82
C GLU A 28 -1.37 -9.41 6.08
N ALA A 29 -1.38 -10.38 6.99
CA ALA A 29 -0.65 -10.29 8.26
C ALA A 29 0.87 -10.28 8.06
N GLU A 30 1.38 -11.08 7.10
CA GLU A 30 2.80 -11.13 6.76
C GLU A 30 3.27 -9.78 6.20
N VAL A 31 2.56 -9.26 5.20
CA VAL A 31 2.92 -7.98 4.58
C VAL A 31 2.84 -6.83 5.59
N LEU A 32 1.82 -6.80 6.45
CA LEU A 32 1.71 -5.78 7.50
C LEU A 32 2.81 -5.89 8.55
N ALA A 33 3.26 -7.11 8.88
CA ALA A 33 4.39 -7.33 9.78
C ALA A 33 5.69 -6.81 9.15
N GLU A 34 5.97 -7.16 7.90
CA GLU A 34 7.14 -6.66 7.17
C GLU A 34 7.13 -5.11 7.08
N MET A 35 5.97 -4.51 6.80
CA MET A 35 5.84 -3.04 6.80
C MET A 35 6.16 -2.43 8.17
N ALA A 36 5.70 -3.05 9.25
CA ALA A 36 5.97 -2.58 10.61
C ALA A 36 7.47 -2.70 10.98
N GLU A 37 8.13 -3.79 10.58
CA GLU A 37 9.57 -3.99 10.74
C GLU A 37 10.40 -2.92 10.03
N HIS A 38 9.93 -2.47 8.86
CA HIS A 38 10.57 -1.41 8.08
C HIS A 38 10.09 0.01 8.44
N HIS A 39 9.24 0.17 9.45
CA HIS A 39 8.63 1.45 9.85
C HIS A 39 7.95 2.19 8.67
N LEU A 40 7.27 1.44 7.81
CA LEU A 40 6.58 1.97 6.63
C LEU A 40 5.08 2.05 6.89
N GLU A 41 4.48 3.19 6.50
CA GLU A 41 3.03 3.37 6.43
C GLU A 41 2.64 3.82 5.03
N PRO A 42 1.67 3.14 4.39
CA PRO A 42 1.13 3.59 3.11
C PRO A 42 0.10 4.71 3.36
N ASP A 43 -0.09 5.60 2.39
CA ASP A 43 -1.12 6.64 2.51
C ASP A 43 -2.54 6.05 2.46
N LEU A 44 -2.68 4.87 1.87
CA LEU A 44 -3.92 4.14 1.72
C LEU A 44 -3.69 2.63 1.89
N GLN A 45 -4.53 1.96 2.68
CA GLN A 45 -4.66 0.50 2.62
C GLN A 45 -6.03 0.15 2.04
N ALA A 46 -6.07 -0.79 1.09
CA ALA A 46 -7.27 -1.23 0.40
C ALA A 46 -7.30 -2.75 0.26
N SER A 47 -8.49 -3.33 0.19
CA SER A 47 -8.67 -4.79 0.11
C SER A 47 -8.54 -5.37 -1.30
N SER A 48 -8.54 -4.50 -2.32
CA SER A 48 -8.39 -4.87 -3.72
C SER A 48 -7.89 -3.68 -4.54
N LEU A 49 -7.40 -3.94 -5.76
CA LEU A 49 -7.01 -2.89 -6.69
C LEU A 49 -8.18 -1.96 -7.04
N LEU A 50 -9.38 -2.51 -7.23
CA LEU A 50 -10.57 -1.71 -7.53
C LEU A 50 -10.92 -0.77 -6.38
N ASP A 51 -10.92 -1.27 -5.14
CA ASP A 51 -11.13 -0.45 -3.94
C ASP A 51 -10.08 0.67 -3.84
N ALA A 52 -8.80 0.34 -4.07
CA ALA A 52 -7.72 1.33 -4.06
C ALA A 52 -7.97 2.45 -5.08
N VAL A 53 -8.31 2.09 -6.32
CA VAL A 53 -8.56 3.06 -7.42
C VAL A 53 -9.75 3.95 -7.09
N VAL A 54 -10.88 3.39 -6.65
CA VAL A 54 -12.08 4.16 -6.29
C VAL A 54 -11.77 5.17 -5.18
N ARG A 55 -11.06 4.73 -4.14
CA ARG A 55 -10.69 5.60 -3.00
C ARG A 55 -9.66 6.66 -3.37
N ILE A 56 -8.75 6.37 -4.29
CA ILE A 56 -7.81 7.37 -4.84
C ILE A 56 -8.56 8.44 -5.62
N LEU A 57 -9.47 8.05 -6.51
CA LEU A 57 -10.24 8.99 -7.33
C LEU A 57 -11.18 9.86 -6.49
N ALA A 58 -11.75 9.32 -5.40
CA ALA A 58 -12.62 10.07 -4.49
C ALA A 58 -11.89 11.14 -3.65
N ARG A 59 -10.55 11.22 -3.69
CA ARG A 59 -9.76 12.27 -3.03
C ARG A 59 -9.59 13.53 -3.89
N GLY A 60 -9.81 13.45 -5.20
CA GLY A 60 -9.73 14.57 -6.14
C GLY A 60 -11.04 15.32 -6.24
#